data_AF-A0A849PLN1-F1
#
_entry.id   AF-A0A849PLN1-F1
#
_cell.length_a   1.000
_cell.length_b   1.000
_cell.length_c   1.000
_cell.angle_alpha   90.00
_cell.angle_beta   90.00
_cell.angle_gamma   90.00
#
_symmetry.space_group_name_H-M   'P 1'
#
loop_
_entity.id
_entity.type
_entity.pdbx_description
1 polymer ?
#
loop_
_entity_poly.entity_id
_entity_poly.type
_entity_poly.pdbx_seq_one_letter_code
_entity_poly.pdbx_strand_id
1 'polypeptide(L)'
;LIQLRSRMHTIEDAHSITIAESITDMDTIRMRMHESGGSIDLDSGSVDCDQEVIKGVTLFAIRNITQDLERAEHQFIDRLYDAAVKYAEDSRAKLGTLNNAGYDLGPHISKLESVADPDKNLDEIVGYLDRLKAITEDALRGCVDDAKKLAAYHTGEVSADQVEDALQARDYGGAVTKLEEDITKLKTATKEEFQTYRTTLISALDTATMSVEDEKFKEFKESVLDTSSPEKLVRLNEIGDAFVKRCQILIDQMHYELSSTEDGIKEFMPPDYFWSASDLAEKDYTLDTGSVGDAAGSFAAMVSELRPALDRNRESYKILNSYRRTVERQIQKRLAAKGTVSGDNLKVGLPDKFLRLYDYYHPDASCIDGTLRLADGAKIVENPLTIHVTDEDGNGIGGAGVTLTRGIGISITLEHITGDDGYVTIENPGEGKYQLTVDAAQYRKHEGTAALPADSIDIKLERKGIEDYLCRGKSKAIKDNLHRYATDVLKELDRGGIVSSEFDMYINKDYRACLLYILAEEYPNLRFVSHSHTSKYPILYDEEMMVSRLIDMAKAMDKESYTTSDFDIQLPMEEILHLAEIASERGVHITVEQDDTA
;
A
#
# COMPACT_ATOMS: atom_id res chain seq x y z
N LEU A 1 7.87 -16.74 58.55
CA LEU A 1 8.34 -15.47 59.14
C LEU A 1 9.47 -14.83 58.33
N ILE A 2 10.66 -15.44 58.23
CA ILE A 2 11.81 -14.87 57.46
C ILE A 2 11.42 -14.55 56.01
N GLN A 3 10.82 -15.51 55.29
CA GLN A 3 10.40 -15.33 53.90
C GLN A 3 9.38 -14.20 53.72
N LEU A 4 8.40 -14.12 54.63
CA LEU A 4 7.39 -13.06 54.60
C LEU A 4 8.05 -11.69 54.82
N ARG A 5 8.90 -11.55 55.84
CA ARG A 5 9.64 -10.31 56.13
C ARG A 5 10.53 -9.88 54.96
N SER A 6 11.25 -10.82 54.35
CA SER A 6 12.10 -10.56 53.19
C SER A 6 11.29 -10.12 51.97
N ARG A 7 10.15 -10.77 51.68
CA ARG A 7 9.23 -10.34 50.61
C ARG A 7 8.66 -8.95 50.88
N MET A 8 8.22 -8.66 52.11
CA MET A 8 7.70 -7.35 52.50
C MET A 8 8.75 -6.25 52.25
N HIS A 9 9.97 -6.42 52.76
CA HIS A 9 11.04 -5.44 52.52
C HIS A 9 11.37 -5.29 51.04
N THR A 10 11.39 -6.38 50.27
CA THR A 10 11.64 -6.31 48.83
C THR A 10 10.57 -5.47 48.11
N ILE A 11 9.30 -5.61 48.48
CA ILE A 11 8.18 -4.88 47.87
C ILE A 11 8.19 -3.41 48.31
N GLU A 12 8.37 -3.16 49.61
CA GLU A 12 8.53 -1.82 50.18
C GLU A 12 9.68 -1.07 49.52
N ASP A 13 10.85 -1.72 49.38
CA ASP A 13 12.04 -1.20 48.73
C ASP A 13 11.93 -1.15 47.20
N ALA A 14 10.99 -1.84 46.54
CA ALA A 14 10.79 -1.80 45.09
C ALA A 14 9.85 -0.69 44.63
N HIS A 15 8.91 -0.30 45.52
CA HIS A 15 7.88 0.69 45.23
C HIS A 15 7.93 1.93 46.14
N SER A 16 8.90 2.00 47.06
CA SER A 16 9.03 3.07 48.06
C SER A 16 7.76 3.24 48.90
N ILE A 17 7.16 2.11 49.28
CA ILE A 17 6.00 2.03 50.16
C ILE A 17 6.50 1.64 51.57
N THR A 18 5.89 2.17 52.63
CA THR A 18 6.24 1.81 54.01
C THR A 18 4.98 1.45 54.78
N ILE A 19 4.90 0.21 55.28
CA ILE A 19 3.77 -0.29 56.06
C ILE A 19 4.24 -0.59 57.49
N ALA A 20 4.30 0.47 58.32
CA ALA A 20 4.87 0.41 59.66
C ALA A 20 4.17 -0.60 60.59
N GLU A 21 2.86 -0.79 60.42
CA GLU A 21 2.05 -1.74 61.17
C GLU A 21 2.51 -3.18 60.92
N SER A 22 3.00 -3.50 59.72
CA SER A 22 3.40 -4.86 59.38
C SER A 22 4.74 -5.26 60.01
N ILE A 23 5.61 -4.29 60.32
CA ILE A 23 6.80 -4.53 61.16
C ILE A 23 6.38 -4.90 62.58
N THR A 24 5.39 -4.18 63.12
CA THR A 24 4.87 -4.39 64.48
C THR A 24 4.22 -5.78 64.62
N ASP A 25 3.47 -6.22 63.61
CA ASP A 25 2.84 -7.54 63.58
C ASP A 25 3.91 -8.66 63.58
N MET A 26 4.99 -8.49 62.81
CA MET A 26 6.09 -9.45 62.73
C MET A 26 6.90 -9.55 64.03
N ASP A 27 7.15 -8.44 64.70
CA ASP A 27 7.82 -8.41 66.00
C ASP A 27 6.94 -9.06 67.09
N THR A 28 5.62 -8.85 67.03
CA THR A 28 4.65 -9.49 67.94
C THR A 28 4.66 -11.01 67.79
N ILE A 29 4.67 -11.53 66.56
CA ILE A 29 4.77 -12.97 66.30
C ILE A 29 6.11 -13.52 66.81
N ARG A 30 7.21 -12.80 66.57
CA ARG A 30 8.55 -13.21 67.05
C ARG A 30 8.58 -13.34 68.58
N MET A 31 7.97 -12.39 69.30
CA MET A 31 7.86 -12.45 70.75
C MET A 31 7.07 -13.67 71.22
N ARG A 32 5.91 -13.96 70.60
CA ARG A 32 5.11 -15.15 70.94
C ARG A 32 5.83 -16.48 70.64
N MET A 33 6.65 -16.51 69.59
CA MET A 33 7.52 -17.66 69.29
C MET A 33 8.53 -17.88 70.41
N HIS A 34 9.21 -16.81 70.83
CA HIS A 34 10.18 -16.85 71.92
C HIS A 34 9.54 -17.30 73.24
N GLU A 35 8.35 -16.78 73.57
CA GLU A 35 7.58 -17.20 74.75
C GLU A 35 7.15 -18.68 74.71
N SER A 36 7.07 -19.27 73.52
CA SER A 36 6.73 -20.69 73.32
C SER A 36 7.95 -21.61 73.29
N GLY A 37 9.15 -21.08 73.56
CA GLY A 37 10.41 -21.83 73.58
C GLY A 37 11.09 -21.99 72.21
N GLY A 38 10.60 -21.32 71.17
CA GLY A 38 11.24 -21.29 69.85
C GLY A 38 11.94 -19.96 69.59
N SER A 39 13.17 -19.99 69.08
CA SER A 39 13.86 -18.78 68.62
C SER A 39 14.29 -18.92 67.17
N ILE A 40 14.28 -17.81 66.44
CA ILE A 40 14.74 -17.72 65.07
C ILE A 40 15.73 -16.57 64.99
N ASP A 41 16.95 -16.87 64.58
CA ASP A 41 17.89 -15.85 64.15
C ASP A 41 17.54 -15.41 62.72
N LEU A 42 17.26 -14.13 62.55
CA LEU A 42 16.80 -13.55 61.29
C LEU A 42 17.93 -13.42 60.26
N ASP A 43 19.19 -13.35 60.71
CA ASP A 43 20.34 -13.14 59.83
C ASP A 43 20.89 -14.49 59.32
N SER A 44 20.96 -15.50 60.20
CA SER A 44 21.44 -16.84 59.85
C SER A 44 20.36 -17.81 59.40
N GLY A 45 19.08 -17.51 59.68
CA GLY A 45 17.95 -18.41 59.45
C GLY A 45 17.93 -19.64 60.36
N SER A 46 18.81 -19.69 61.37
CA SER A 46 18.85 -20.79 62.34
C SER A 46 17.63 -20.77 63.26
N VAL A 47 17.15 -21.98 63.59
CA VAL A 47 16.02 -22.19 64.49
C VAL A 47 16.55 -22.94 65.71
N ASP A 48 16.34 -22.37 66.89
CA ASP A 48 16.65 -23.02 68.17
C ASP A 48 15.37 -23.27 68.96
N CYS A 49 15.36 -24.34 69.75
CA CYS A 49 14.20 -24.82 70.47
C CYS A 49 14.60 -25.19 71.91
N ASP A 50 14.14 -24.40 72.87
CA ASP A 50 14.29 -24.70 74.29
C ASP A 50 13.32 -25.82 74.68
N GLN A 51 13.86 -27.03 74.80
CA GLN A 51 13.08 -28.22 75.15
C GLN A 51 12.43 -28.15 76.54
N GLU A 52 12.99 -27.41 77.49
CA GLU A 52 12.41 -27.29 78.83
C GLU A 52 11.21 -26.35 78.84
N VAL A 53 11.27 -25.27 78.06
CA VAL A 53 10.12 -24.37 77.84
C VAL A 53 9.02 -25.08 77.07
N ILE A 54 9.35 -25.79 75.99
CA ILE A 54 8.37 -26.48 75.13
C ILE A 54 7.57 -27.55 75.91
N LYS A 55 8.19 -28.27 76.86
CA LYS A 55 7.50 -29.23 77.73
C LYS A 55 6.38 -28.60 78.57
N GLY A 56 6.49 -27.32 78.89
CA GLY A 56 5.51 -26.55 79.66
C GLY A 56 4.43 -25.87 78.81
N VAL A 57 4.56 -25.87 77.48
CA VAL A 57 3.69 -25.13 76.56
C VAL A 57 2.60 -26.04 75.99
N THR A 58 1.36 -25.54 75.89
CA THR A 58 0.28 -26.29 75.25
C THR A 58 0.47 -26.29 73.73
N LEU A 59 0.24 -27.45 73.09
CA LEU A 59 0.20 -27.59 71.62
C LEU A 59 -0.71 -26.54 70.94
N PHE A 60 -1.71 -26.03 71.65
CA PHE A 60 -2.58 -24.94 71.22
C PHE A 60 -1.82 -23.62 70.99
N ALA A 61 -0.87 -23.26 71.85
CA ALA A 61 -0.07 -22.03 71.70
C ALA A 61 0.82 -22.07 70.45
N ILE A 62 1.43 -23.23 70.15
CA ILE A 62 2.25 -23.44 68.95
C ILE A 62 1.39 -23.33 67.68
N ARG A 63 0.17 -23.89 67.70
CA ARG A 63 -0.77 -23.79 66.58
C ARG A 63 -1.23 -22.34 66.32
N ASN A 64 -1.40 -21.54 67.37
CA ASN A 64 -1.79 -20.14 67.24
C ASN A 64 -0.72 -19.29 66.56
N ILE A 65 0.57 -19.60 66.69
CA ILE A 65 1.65 -18.89 65.98
C ILE A 65 1.50 -19.01 64.46
N THR A 66 1.09 -20.19 63.96
CA THR A 66 0.86 -20.38 62.51
C THR A 66 -0.33 -19.55 62.04
N GLN A 67 -1.42 -19.53 62.83
CA GLN A 67 -2.60 -18.70 62.54
C GLN A 67 -2.30 -17.20 62.62
N ASP A 68 -1.43 -16.78 63.53
CA ASP A 68 -1.00 -15.39 63.66
C ASP A 68 -0.13 -14.98 62.46
N LEU A 69 0.73 -15.87 61.95
CA LEU A 69 1.52 -15.64 60.75
C LEU A 69 0.63 -15.52 59.50
N GLU A 70 -0.33 -16.43 59.33
CA GLU A 70 -1.33 -16.35 58.25
C GLU A 70 -2.12 -15.05 58.35
N ARG A 71 -2.55 -14.65 59.55
CA ARG A 71 -3.27 -13.38 59.77
C ARG A 71 -2.41 -12.17 59.40
N ALA A 72 -1.14 -12.14 59.81
CA ALA A 72 -0.22 -11.04 59.48
C ALA A 72 0.05 -10.94 57.98
N GLU A 73 0.14 -12.06 57.27
CA GLU A 73 0.25 -12.07 55.81
C GLU A 73 -0.98 -11.46 55.15
N HIS A 74 -2.20 -11.85 55.55
CA HIS A 74 -3.44 -11.26 55.02
C HIS A 74 -3.54 -9.76 55.32
N GLN A 75 -3.18 -9.35 56.55
CA GLN A 75 -3.17 -7.93 56.94
C GLN A 75 -2.15 -7.11 56.14
N PHE A 76 -0.99 -7.69 55.83
CA PHE A 76 -0.01 -7.06 54.96
C PHE A 76 -0.55 -6.89 53.53
N ILE A 77 -1.18 -7.93 52.96
CA ILE A 77 -1.78 -7.87 51.63
C ILE A 77 -2.88 -6.79 51.58
N ASP A 78 -3.74 -6.72 52.59
CA ASP A 78 -4.78 -5.69 52.68
C ASP A 78 -4.18 -4.27 52.72
N ARG A 79 -3.16 -4.04 53.56
CA ARG A 79 -2.50 -2.73 53.65
C ARG A 79 -1.72 -2.38 52.39
N LEU A 80 -1.10 -3.37 51.74
CA LEU A 80 -0.38 -3.17 50.48
C LEU A 80 -1.35 -2.82 49.35
N TYR A 81 -2.51 -3.46 49.31
CA TYR A 81 -3.60 -3.11 48.39
C TYR A 81 -4.02 -1.65 48.59
N ASP A 82 -4.32 -1.23 49.83
CA ASP A 82 -4.71 0.15 50.13
C ASP A 82 -3.61 1.16 49.75
N ALA A 83 -2.34 0.81 50.00
CA ALA A 83 -1.19 1.63 49.59
C ALA A 83 -1.06 1.72 48.07
N ALA A 84 -1.35 0.65 47.33
CA ALA A 84 -1.29 0.62 45.88
C ALA A 84 -2.39 1.47 45.23
N VAL A 85 -3.62 1.41 45.75
CA VAL A 85 -4.72 2.29 45.32
C VAL A 85 -4.36 3.76 45.56
N LYS A 86 -3.84 4.08 46.75
CA LYS A 86 -3.38 5.44 47.06
C LYS A 86 -2.24 5.90 46.14
N TYR A 87 -1.30 5.01 45.82
CA TYR A 87 -0.22 5.30 44.90
C TYR A 87 -0.74 5.66 43.49
N ALA A 88 -1.79 4.99 43.02
CA ALA A 88 -2.45 5.30 41.75
C ALA A 88 -3.06 6.71 41.77
N GLU A 89 -3.79 7.06 42.84
CA GLU A 89 -4.37 8.39 43.04
C GLU A 89 -3.29 9.48 43.09
N ASP A 90 -2.22 9.25 43.84
CA ASP A 90 -1.08 10.18 43.96
C ASP A 90 -0.38 10.37 42.61
N SER A 91 -0.21 9.30 41.83
CA SER A 91 0.38 9.36 40.48
C SER A 91 -0.50 10.13 39.51
N ARG A 92 -1.82 9.88 39.53
CA ARG A 92 -2.81 10.65 38.77
C ARG A 92 -2.77 12.14 39.12
N ALA A 93 -2.72 12.47 40.41
CA ALA A 93 -2.66 13.86 40.87
C ALA A 93 -1.39 14.56 40.37
N LYS A 94 -0.23 13.88 40.47
CA LYS A 94 1.07 14.37 39.98
C LYS A 94 1.07 14.65 38.48
N LEU A 95 0.58 13.71 37.66
CA LEU A 95 0.43 13.92 36.22
C LEU A 95 -0.59 15.02 35.92
N GLY A 96 -1.66 15.12 36.71
CA GLY A 96 -2.64 16.20 36.62
C GLY A 96 -2.03 17.59 36.84
N THR A 97 -1.11 17.73 37.81
CA THR A 97 -0.36 18.98 38.02
C THR A 97 0.44 19.38 36.79
N LEU A 98 1.20 18.46 36.20
CA LEU A 98 1.98 18.74 34.99
C LEU A 98 1.10 19.01 33.76
N ASN A 99 -0.03 18.31 33.64
CA ASN A 99 -1.01 18.56 32.61
C ASN A 99 -1.57 19.99 32.69
N ASN A 100 -1.90 20.44 33.91
CA ASN A 100 -2.35 21.81 34.17
C ASN A 100 -1.23 22.84 33.97
N ALA A 101 0.03 22.45 34.22
CA ALA A 101 1.20 23.26 33.96
C ALA A 101 1.51 23.42 32.47
N GLY A 102 0.88 22.63 31.57
CA GLY A 102 0.91 22.82 30.12
C GLY A 102 1.46 21.65 29.30
N TYR A 103 1.84 20.54 29.94
CA TYR A 103 2.18 19.30 29.23
C TYR A 103 0.93 18.58 28.71
N ASP A 104 1.05 17.83 27.62
CA ASP A 104 -0.05 17.01 27.10
C ASP A 104 0.00 15.58 27.67
N LEU A 105 -0.50 15.44 28.90
CA LEU A 105 -0.47 14.16 29.62
C LEU A 105 -1.82 13.43 29.64
N GLY A 106 -2.83 13.96 28.93
CA GLY A 106 -4.15 13.35 28.80
C GLY A 106 -4.12 11.84 28.47
N PRO A 107 -3.36 11.41 27.45
CA PRO A 107 -3.23 9.99 27.11
C PRO A 107 -2.65 9.12 28.24
N HIS A 108 -1.65 9.64 28.97
CA HIS A 108 -1.02 8.92 30.08
C HIS A 108 -1.94 8.82 31.30
N ILE A 109 -2.67 9.90 31.60
CA ILE A 109 -3.68 9.94 32.66
C ILE A 109 -4.79 8.92 32.37
N SER A 110 -5.33 8.91 31.14
CA SER A 110 -6.33 7.90 30.72
C SER A 110 -5.78 6.48 30.78
N LYS A 111 -4.52 6.26 30.39
CA LYS A 111 -3.86 4.95 30.49
C LYS A 111 -3.74 4.50 31.95
N LEU A 112 -3.38 5.40 32.86
CA LEU A 112 -3.31 5.13 34.29
C LEU A 112 -4.69 4.76 34.86
N GLU A 113 -5.73 5.49 34.47
CA GLU A 113 -7.13 5.22 34.87
C GLU A 113 -7.70 3.92 34.30
N SER A 114 -7.14 3.42 33.20
CA SER A 114 -7.56 2.16 32.57
C SER A 114 -6.96 0.91 33.21
N VAL A 115 -5.97 1.06 34.12
CA VAL A 115 -5.38 -0.08 34.81
C VAL A 115 -6.38 -0.61 35.82
N ALA A 116 -6.86 -1.83 35.60
CA ALA A 116 -7.80 -2.48 36.50
C ALA A 116 -7.20 -2.69 37.89
N ASP A 117 -8.02 -2.48 38.93
CA ASP A 117 -7.65 -2.77 40.31
C ASP A 117 -7.22 -4.25 40.43
N PRO A 118 -6.16 -4.54 41.20
CA PRO A 118 -5.68 -5.91 41.37
C PRO A 118 -6.65 -6.71 42.27
N ASP A 119 -6.68 -8.04 42.15
CA ASP A 119 -7.28 -8.81 43.24
C ASP A 119 -6.39 -8.68 44.50
N LYS A 120 -6.93 -9.03 45.67
CA LYS A 120 -6.20 -9.07 46.95
C LYS A 120 -5.24 -10.26 47.02
N ASN A 121 -4.32 -10.28 46.07
CA ASN A 121 -3.26 -11.26 45.89
C ASN A 121 -1.94 -10.49 45.76
N LEU A 122 -0.94 -10.92 46.52
CA LEU A 122 0.35 -10.25 46.60
C LEU A 122 1.00 -10.03 45.24
N ASP A 123 1.04 -11.05 44.38
CA ASP A 123 1.73 -10.96 43.09
C ASP A 123 0.96 -10.05 42.11
N GLU A 124 -0.36 -9.99 42.21
CA GLU A 124 -1.19 -9.09 41.41
C GLU A 124 -1.05 -7.63 41.84
N ILE A 125 -0.98 -7.37 43.14
CA ILE A 125 -0.76 -6.02 43.68
C ILE A 125 0.63 -5.50 43.27
N VAL A 126 1.67 -6.33 43.34
CA VAL A 126 3.01 -5.98 42.87
C VAL A 126 3.00 -5.69 41.37
N GLY A 127 2.38 -6.55 40.56
CA GLY A 127 2.26 -6.33 39.11
C GLY A 127 1.45 -5.07 38.76
N TYR A 128 0.46 -4.72 39.57
CA TYR A 128 -0.28 -3.46 39.44
C TYR A 128 0.61 -2.24 39.73
N LEU A 129 1.37 -2.25 40.84
CA LEU A 129 2.32 -1.21 41.20
C LEU A 129 3.41 -1.01 40.12
N ASP A 130 3.95 -2.10 39.56
CA ASP A 130 4.93 -2.04 38.46
C ASP A 130 4.37 -1.36 37.22
N ARG A 131 3.11 -1.67 36.86
CA ARG A 131 2.44 -1.03 35.72
C ARG A 131 2.24 0.48 35.95
N LEU A 132 1.77 0.86 37.14
CA LEU A 132 1.56 2.28 37.48
C LEU A 132 2.87 3.06 37.48
N LYS A 133 3.92 2.48 38.05
CA LYS A 133 5.29 3.01 38.02
C LYS A 133 5.76 3.24 36.58
N ALA A 134 5.66 2.22 35.73
CA ALA A 134 6.08 2.33 34.34
C ALA A 134 5.36 3.46 33.59
N ILE A 135 4.03 3.57 33.76
CA ILE A 135 3.24 4.64 33.11
C ILE A 135 3.67 6.03 33.60
N THR A 136 3.93 6.16 34.90
CA THR A 136 4.28 7.45 35.51
C THR A 136 5.70 7.88 35.12
N GLU A 137 6.66 6.97 35.15
CA GLU A 137 8.02 7.27 34.71
C GLU A 137 8.10 7.59 33.21
N ASP A 138 7.37 6.87 32.37
CA ASP A 138 7.28 7.12 30.92
C ASP A 138 6.72 8.53 30.65
N ALA A 139 5.65 8.91 31.36
CA ALA A 139 5.07 10.24 31.26
C ALA A 139 6.05 11.35 31.69
N LEU A 140 6.78 11.16 32.80
CA LEU A 140 7.74 12.15 33.31
C LEU A 140 8.95 12.31 32.38
N ARG A 141 9.45 11.21 31.79
CA ARG A 141 10.51 11.28 30.76
C ARG A 141 10.02 11.96 29.50
N GLY A 142 8.77 11.70 29.08
CA GLY A 142 8.13 12.43 27.98
C GLY A 142 8.08 13.94 28.21
N CYS A 143 7.76 14.39 29.43
CA CYS A 143 7.82 15.81 29.79
C CYS A 143 9.22 16.42 29.66
N VAL A 144 10.28 15.66 30.00
CA VAL A 144 11.66 16.12 29.80
C VAL A 144 11.95 16.32 28.32
N ASP A 145 11.53 15.37 27.47
CA ASP A 145 11.74 15.46 26.02
C ASP A 145 10.99 16.64 25.39
N ASP A 146 9.75 16.89 25.82
CA ASP A 146 8.98 18.04 25.35
C ASP A 146 9.57 19.36 25.83
N ALA A 147 10.07 19.43 27.07
CA ALA A 147 10.80 20.59 27.57
C ALA A 147 12.09 20.84 26.77
N LYS A 148 12.84 19.79 26.41
CA LYS A 148 14.04 19.90 25.57
C LYS A 148 13.72 20.42 24.17
N LYS A 149 12.64 19.93 23.53
CA LYS A 149 12.19 20.44 22.23
C LYS A 149 11.84 21.93 22.31
N LEU A 150 11.13 22.34 23.36
CA LEU A 150 10.78 23.74 23.56
C LEU A 150 12.02 24.61 23.84
N ALA A 151 12.97 24.11 24.62
CA ALA A 151 14.26 24.75 24.88
C ALA A 151 15.18 24.81 23.65
N ALA A 152 14.86 24.14 22.53
CA ALA A 152 15.61 24.33 21.29
C ALA A 152 15.30 25.69 20.64
N TYR A 153 14.13 26.28 20.93
CA TYR A 153 13.71 27.58 20.37
C TYR A 153 14.30 28.77 21.11
N HIS A 154 14.86 28.56 22.30
CA HIS A 154 15.45 29.59 23.13
C HIS A 154 16.52 28.96 24.02
N THR A 155 17.71 29.55 24.19
CA THR A 155 18.86 28.97 24.94
C THR A 155 18.57 28.78 26.44
N GLY A 156 17.67 27.87 26.78
CA GLY A 156 17.24 27.52 28.12
C GLY A 156 17.82 26.18 28.53
N GLU A 157 18.10 26.04 29.83
CA GLU A 157 18.48 24.76 30.43
C GLU A 157 17.23 24.01 30.91
N VAL A 158 17.23 22.70 30.71
CA VAL A 158 16.20 21.78 31.24
C VAL A 158 16.86 20.92 32.30
N SER A 159 16.18 20.72 33.43
CA SER A 159 16.66 19.99 34.61
C SER A 159 16.66 18.46 34.40
N ALA A 160 17.03 17.98 33.21
CA ALA A 160 16.90 16.57 32.81
C ALA A 160 17.63 15.60 33.74
N ASP A 161 18.88 15.91 34.11
CA ASP A 161 19.67 15.09 35.02
C ASP A 161 19.05 15.05 36.43
N GLN A 162 18.52 16.18 36.90
CA GLN A 162 17.85 16.25 38.21
C GLN A 162 16.54 15.48 38.23
N VAL A 163 15.81 15.45 37.11
CA VAL A 163 14.59 14.64 36.96
C VAL A 163 14.96 13.16 36.97
N GLU A 164 15.99 12.73 36.23
CA GLU A 164 16.40 11.32 36.21
C GLU A 164 16.94 10.88 37.58
N ASP A 165 17.72 11.71 38.28
CA ASP A 165 18.15 11.45 39.65
C ASP A 165 16.94 11.28 40.59
N ALA A 166 15.91 12.12 40.46
CA ALA A 166 14.67 12.00 41.22
C ALA A 166 13.88 10.73 40.87
N LEU A 167 13.83 10.31 39.60
CA LEU A 167 13.22 9.05 39.18
C LEU A 167 13.96 7.84 39.76
N GLN A 168 15.30 7.86 39.76
CA GLN A 168 16.12 6.80 40.37
C GLN A 168 15.92 6.72 41.88
N ALA A 169 15.79 7.87 42.55
CA ALA A 169 15.42 7.97 43.96
C ALA A 169 13.92 7.72 44.23
N ARG A 170 13.11 7.59 43.17
CA ARG A 170 11.63 7.47 43.18
C ARG A 170 10.92 8.61 43.90
N ASP A 171 11.54 9.78 43.88
CA ASP A 171 10.94 11.04 44.29
C ASP A 171 10.16 11.66 43.11
N TYR A 172 9.01 11.07 42.79
CA TYR A 172 8.13 11.63 41.74
C TYR A 172 7.62 13.03 42.08
N GLY A 173 7.56 13.39 43.37
CA GLY A 173 7.21 14.74 43.79
C GLY A 173 8.28 15.74 43.36
N GLY A 174 9.54 15.45 43.66
CA GLY A 174 10.69 16.24 43.22
C GLY A 174 10.79 16.35 41.70
N ALA A 175 10.58 15.24 40.97
CA ALA A 175 10.55 15.24 39.50
C ALA A 175 9.46 16.18 38.94
N VAL A 176 8.25 16.11 39.48
CA VAL A 176 7.13 16.98 39.07
C VAL A 176 7.42 18.45 39.36
N THR A 177 7.93 18.77 40.56
CA THR A 177 8.30 20.15 40.90
C THR A 177 9.34 20.71 39.95
N LYS A 178 10.35 19.92 39.56
CA LYS A 178 11.37 20.34 38.59
C LYS A 178 10.81 20.60 37.20
N LEU A 179 9.97 19.70 36.70
CA LEU A 179 9.32 19.88 35.40
C LEU A 179 8.36 21.08 35.39
N GLU A 180 7.66 21.33 36.49
CA GLU A 180 6.80 22.52 36.64
C GLU A 180 7.60 23.83 36.64
N GLU A 181 8.76 23.86 37.31
CA GLU A 181 9.69 24.98 37.27
C GLU A 181 10.24 25.22 35.85
N ASP A 182 10.67 24.14 35.17
CA ASP A 182 11.24 24.20 33.83
C ASP A 182 10.21 24.73 32.81
N ILE A 183 9.00 24.17 32.79
CA ILE A 183 7.97 24.62 31.85
C ILE A 183 7.57 26.07 32.12
N THR A 184 7.49 26.50 33.38
CA THR A 184 7.16 27.89 33.72
C THR A 184 8.23 28.88 33.21
N LYS A 185 9.51 28.53 33.34
CA LYS A 185 10.62 29.32 32.79
C LYS A 185 10.55 29.36 31.26
N LEU A 186 10.38 28.21 30.62
CA LEU A 186 10.31 28.10 29.16
C LEU A 186 9.13 28.86 28.58
N LYS A 187 7.95 28.85 29.23
CA LYS A 187 6.80 29.66 28.82
C LYS A 187 7.10 31.14 28.76
N THR A 188 7.86 31.63 29.75
CA THR A 188 8.24 33.04 29.81
C THR A 188 9.28 33.37 28.74
N ALA A 189 10.27 32.48 28.58
CA ALA A 189 11.37 32.66 27.65
C ALA A 189 10.95 32.60 26.17
N THR A 190 9.99 31.74 25.82
CA THR A 190 9.53 31.51 24.43
C THR A 190 8.30 32.35 24.02
N LYS A 191 7.88 33.28 24.88
CA LYS A 191 6.63 34.02 24.71
C LYS A 191 6.62 34.88 23.44
N GLU A 192 7.73 35.56 23.14
CA GLU A 192 7.83 36.46 21.99
C GLU A 192 7.93 35.67 20.68
N GLU A 193 8.72 34.60 20.68
CA GLU A 193 8.87 33.68 19.55
C GLU A 193 7.51 33.04 19.22
N PHE A 194 6.77 32.58 20.23
CA PHE A 194 5.42 32.05 20.07
C PHE A 194 4.46 33.07 19.45
N GLN A 195 4.40 34.29 19.99
CA GLN A 195 3.48 35.32 19.49
C GLN A 195 3.81 35.72 18.05
N THR A 196 5.09 35.90 17.75
CA THR A 196 5.59 36.21 16.41
C THR A 196 5.22 35.10 15.44
N TYR A 197 5.61 33.86 15.73
CA TYR A 197 5.37 32.74 14.84
C TYR A 197 3.87 32.48 14.62
N ARG A 198 3.05 32.54 15.68
CA ARG A 198 1.59 32.40 15.58
C ARG A 198 0.97 33.45 14.67
N THR A 199 1.40 34.71 14.80
CA THR A 199 0.89 35.81 13.97
C THR A 199 1.28 35.62 12.51
N THR A 200 2.54 35.26 12.24
CA THR A 200 3.03 34.97 10.89
C THR A 200 2.29 33.80 10.26
N LEU A 201 2.05 32.71 11.01
CA LEU A 201 1.33 31.54 10.51
C LEU A 201 -0.14 31.84 10.20
N ILE A 202 -0.82 32.64 11.03
CA ILE A 202 -2.20 33.10 10.73
C ILE A 202 -2.21 33.94 9.44
N SER A 203 -1.27 34.88 9.30
CA SER A 203 -1.16 35.71 8.09
C SER A 203 -0.85 34.87 6.84
N ALA A 204 -0.01 33.84 6.97
CA ALA A 204 0.33 32.90 5.92
C ALA A 204 -0.89 32.07 5.47
N LEU A 205 -1.66 31.56 6.43
CA LEU A 205 -2.90 30.83 6.17
C LEU A 205 -3.96 31.72 5.49
N ASP A 206 -4.09 32.99 5.89
CA ASP A 206 -5.00 33.94 5.24
C ASP A 206 -4.60 34.19 3.79
N THR A 207 -3.31 34.36 3.53
CA THR A 207 -2.76 34.52 2.17
C THR A 207 -3.06 33.30 1.29
N ALA A 208 -2.84 32.09 1.84
CA ALA A 208 -3.12 30.85 1.12
C ALA A 208 -4.63 30.66 0.85
N THR A 209 -5.48 30.95 1.84
CA THR A 209 -6.95 30.85 1.72
C THR A 209 -7.51 31.83 0.69
N MET A 210 -6.94 33.03 0.57
CA MET A 210 -7.31 33.98 -0.48
C MET A 210 -6.91 33.51 -1.88
N SER A 211 -5.91 32.64 -1.98
CA SER A 211 -5.39 32.14 -3.26
C SER A 211 -6.16 30.90 -3.74
N VAL A 212 -6.41 29.95 -2.85
CA VAL A 212 -7.10 28.68 -3.12
C VAL A 212 -8.07 28.34 -1.99
N GLU A 213 -9.29 27.94 -2.36
CA GLU A 213 -10.25 27.39 -1.41
C GLU A 213 -9.89 25.93 -1.09
N ASP A 214 -9.33 25.70 0.10
CA ASP A 214 -9.01 24.37 0.62
C ASP A 214 -9.47 24.25 2.08
N GLU A 215 -10.23 23.21 2.40
CA GLU A 215 -10.75 23.01 3.77
C GLU A 215 -9.64 22.80 4.81
N LYS A 216 -8.49 22.22 4.41
CA LYS A 216 -7.36 22.02 5.32
C LYS A 216 -6.78 23.33 5.84
N PHE A 217 -6.84 24.41 5.06
CA PHE A 217 -6.38 25.72 5.56
C PHE A 217 -7.27 26.24 6.69
N LYS A 218 -8.58 25.95 6.66
CA LYS A 218 -9.49 26.28 7.76
C LYS A 218 -9.18 25.44 9.00
N GLU A 219 -9.01 24.12 8.84
CA GLU A 219 -8.62 23.21 9.92
C GLU A 219 -7.29 23.62 10.58
N PHE A 220 -6.29 24.00 9.78
CA PHE A 220 -5.02 24.51 10.29
C PHE A 220 -5.22 25.81 11.06
N LYS A 221 -6.02 26.74 10.54
CA LYS A 221 -6.28 28.02 11.23
C LYS A 221 -6.98 27.80 12.57
N GLU A 222 -7.97 26.90 12.64
CA GLU A 222 -8.61 26.52 13.90
C GLU A 222 -7.59 25.91 14.88
N SER A 223 -6.74 25.00 14.41
CA SER A 223 -5.69 24.38 15.23
C SER A 223 -4.68 25.40 15.78
N VAL A 224 -4.32 26.43 14.98
CA VAL A 224 -3.46 27.53 15.42
C VAL A 224 -4.17 28.42 16.45
N LEU A 225 -5.48 28.64 16.30
CA LEU A 225 -6.27 29.42 17.25
C LEU A 225 -6.41 28.71 18.59
N ASP A 226 -6.62 27.39 18.59
CA ASP A 226 -6.67 26.52 19.78
C ASP A 226 -5.33 26.42 20.50
N THR A 227 -4.24 26.73 19.79
CA THR A 227 -2.91 26.83 20.37
C THR A 227 -2.75 28.23 20.99
N SER A 228 -3.08 28.33 22.28
CA SER A 228 -3.22 29.60 23.00
C SER A 228 -2.05 29.98 23.91
N SER A 229 -1.06 29.09 24.10
CA SER A 229 -0.02 29.27 25.11
C SER A 229 1.40 28.92 24.61
N PRO A 230 2.46 29.60 25.12
CA PRO A 230 3.83 29.48 24.60
C PRO A 230 4.43 28.07 24.66
N GLU A 231 4.05 27.27 25.67
CA GLU A 231 4.51 25.88 25.80
C GLU A 231 4.13 25.00 24.59
N LYS A 232 3.14 25.42 23.80
CA LYS A 232 2.71 24.71 22.60
C LYS A 232 3.43 25.18 21.32
N LEU A 233 4.52 25.94 21.43
CA LEU A 233 5.29 26.42 20.27
C LEU A 233 5.76 25.28 19.35
N VAL A 234 6.16 24.14 19.92
CA VAL A 234 6.56 22.96 19.14
C VAL A 234 5.40 22.49 18.24
N ARG A 235 4.22 22.30 18.82
CA ARG A 235 3.00 21.93 18.08
C ARG A 235 2.61 22.98 17.05
N LEU A 236 2.78 24.26 17.37
CA LEU A 236 2.52 25.34 16.42
C LEU A 236 3.44 25.25 15.21
N ASN A 237 4.71 24.90 15.40
CA ASN A 237 5.67 24.69 14.32
C ASN A 237 5.30 23.46 13.47
N GLU A 238 4.86 22.37 14.09
CA GLU A 238 4.36 21.19 13.37
C GLU A 238 3.17 21.53 12.46
N ILE A 239 2.27 22.40 12.91
CA ILE A 239 1.16 22.91 12.07
C ILE A 239 1.71 23.73 10.90
N GLY A 240 2.73 24.56 11.13
CA GLY A 240 3.40 25.32 10.08
C GLY A 240 4.05 24.43 9.01
N ASP A 241 4.76 23.39 9.42
CA ASP A 241 5.37 22.41 8.50
C ASP A 241 4.31 21.66 7.69
N ALA A 242 3.22 21.25 8.33
CA ALA A 242 2.08 20.61 7.67
C ALA A 242 1.40 21.56 6.66
N PHE A 243 1.28 22.84 6.99
CA PHE A 243 0.78 23.88 6.09
C PHE A 243 1.66 24.03 4.85
N VAL A 244 2.97 24.20 5.01
CA VAL A 244 3.91 24.35 3.88
C VAL A 244 3.85 23.12 2.97
N LYS A 245 3.82 21.92 3.55
CA LYS A 245 3.68 20.68 2.79
C LYS A 245 2.36 20.62 2.01
N ARG A 246 1.24 21.08 2.60
CA ARG A 246 -0.05 21.14 1.90
C ARG A 246 -0.01 22.12 0.73
N CYS A 247 0.61 23.28 0.90
CA CYS A 247 0.80 24.24 -0.19
C CYS A 247 1.58 23.62 -1.36
N GLN A 248 2.69 22.91 -1.09
CA GLN A 248 3.47 22.27 -2.16
C GLN A 248 2.63 21.22 -2.91
N ILE A 249 1.88 20.38 -2.19
CA ILE A 249 1.00 19.37 -2.81
C ILE A 249 -0.02 20.01 -3.76
N LEU A 250 -0.61 21.16 -3.39
CA LEU A 250 -1.57 21.86 -4.25
C LEU A 250 -0.91 22.43 -5.51
N ILE A 251 0.31 22.97 -5.39
CA ILE A 251 1.07 23.45 -6.54
C ILE A 251 1.42 22.28 -7.47
N ASP A 252 1.91 21.17 -6.94
CA ASP A 252 2.24 19.98 -7.72
C ASP A 252 1.01 19.45 -8.48
N GLN A 253 -0.16 19.46 -7.83
CA GLN A 253 -1.43 19.07 -8.45
C GLN A 253 -1.83 20.02 -9.59
N MET A 254 -1.76 21.33 -9.37
CA MET A 254 -2.06 22.33 -10.40
C MET A 254 -1.10 22.22 -11.58
N HIS A 255 0.20 22.03 -11.30
CA HIS A 255 1.23 21.89 -12.33
C HIS A 255 1.05 20.62 -13.15
N TYR A 256 0.79 19.48 -12.49
CA TYR A 256 0.49 18.22 -13.17
C TYR A 256 -0.76 18.32 -14.05
N GLU A 257 -1.82 18.93 -13.54
CA GLU A 257 -3.04 19.11 -14.33
C GLU A 257 -2.80 20.01 -15.54
N LEU A 258 -1.98 21.06 -15.39
CA LEU A 258 -1.63 21.95 -16.49
C LEU A 258 -0.90 21.16 -17.58
N SER A 259 0.17 20.46 -17.21
CA SER A 259 0.97 19.63 -18.12
C SER A 259 0.10 18.59 -18.85
N SER A 260 -0.70 17.81 -18.10
CA SER A 260 -1.58 16.80 -18.68
C SER A 260 -2.64 17.39 -19.60
N THR A 261 -3.20 18.55 -19.27
CA THR A 261 -4.17 19.24 -20.13
C THR A 261 -3.51 19.75 -21.41
N GLU A 262 -2.30 20.32 -21.32
CA GLU A 262 -1.56 20.77 -22.50
C GLU A 262 -1.21 19.61 -23.44
N ASP A 263 -0.77 18.49 -22.90
CA ASP A 263 -0.48 17.29 -23.71
C ASP A 263 -1.76 16.77 -24.39
N GLY A 264 -2.88 16.72 -23.67
CA GLY A 264 -4.17 16.40 -24.27
C GLY A 264 -4.63 17.41 -25.32
N ILE A 265 -4.27 18.69 -25.22
CA ILE A 265 -4.53 19.70 -26.26
C ILE A 265 -3.65 19.45 -27.49
N LYS A 266 -2.35 19.15 -27.30
CA LYS A 266 -1.40 18.90 -28.40
C LYS A 266 -1.83 17.73 -29.28
N GLU A 267 -2.48 16.72 -28.73
CA GLU A 267 -3.05 15.60 -29.50
C GLU A 267 -4.05 16.06 -30.57
N PHE A 268 -4.75 17.17 -30.36
CA PHE A 268 -5.68 17.71 -31.35
C PHE A 268 -4.98 18.49 -32.48
N MET A 269 -3.70 18.85 -32.30
CA MET A 269 -2.91 19.72 -33.18
C MET A 269 -3.66 21.04 -33.51
N PRO A 270 -4.02 21.85 -32.49
CA PRO A 270 -4.74 23.09 -32.71
C PRO A 270 -3.90 24.10 -33.49
N PRO A 271 -4.54 25.00 -34.25
CA PRO A 271 -3.82 26.10 -34.90
C PRO A 271 -3.29 27.11 -33.88
N ASP A 272 -2.14 27.72 -34.19
CA ASP A 272 -1.46 28.71 -33.32
C ASP A 272 -2.34 29.91 -32.92
N TYR A 273 -3.28 30.31 -33.79
CA TYR A 273 -4.22 31.39 -33.46
C TYR A 273 -5.22 31.01 -32.36
N PHE A 274 -5.44 29.71 -32.14
CA PHE A 274 -6.43 29.18 -31.21
C PHE A 274 -5.80 28.85 -29.86
N TRP A 275 -4.63 28.21 -29.86
CA TRP A 275 -3.93 27.82 -28.66
C TRP A 275 -2.42 27.77 -28.87
N SER A 276 -1.68 28.13 -27.84
CA SER A 276 -0.23 27.98 -27.73
C SER A 276 0.11 27.46 -26.34
N ALA A 277 1.18 26.67 -26.24
CA ALA A 277 1.70 26.20 -24.95
C ALA A 277 2.04 27.38 -24.03
N SER A 278 1.87 27.20 -22.72
CA SER A 278 2.06 28.28 -21.74
C SER A 278 3.52 28.48 -21.29
N ASP A 279 4.44 27.58 -21.69
CA ASP A 279 5.81 27.43 -21.17
C ASP A 279 5.90 27.11 -19.65
N LEU A 280 4.77 27.14 -18.93
CA LEU A 280 4.71 26.89 -17.49
C LEU A 280 4.80 25.41 -17.14
N ALA A 281 4.40 24.51 -18.05
CA ALA A 281 4.44 23.07 -17.82
C ALA A 281 5.88 22.51 -17.75
N GLU A 282 6.87 23.28 -18.23
CA GLU A 282 8.30 22.92 -18.18
C GLU A 282 9.03 23.61 -17.01
N LYS A 283 8.33 24.42 -16.22
CA LYS A 283 8.92 25.20 -15.12
C LYS A 283 8.90 24.39 -13.83
N ASP A 284 10.01 24.46 -13.09
CA ASP A 284 10.08 23.87 -11.75
C ASP A 284 9.42 24.78 -10.71
N TYR A 285 8.50 24.20 -9.95
CA TYR A 285 7.76 24.89 -8.89
C TYR A 285 8.14 24.33 -7.52
N THR A 286 8.96 25.07 -6.78
CA THR A 286 9.35 24.73 -5.41
C THR A 286 9.10 25.92 -4.49
N LEU A 287 8.37 25.70 -3.39
CA LEU A 287 8.12 26.73 -2.40
C LEU A 287 9.43 27.21 -1.73
N ASP A 288 9.45 28.50 -1.38
CA ASP A 288 10.49 29.06 -0.53
C ASP A 288 10.21 28.65 0.92
N THR A 289 11.06 27.78 1.48
CA THR A 289 10.89 27.27 2.85
C THR A 289 11.67 28.08 3.89
N GLY A 290 12.12 29.29 3.56
CA GLY A 290 12.83 30.17 4.50
C GLY A 290 12.01 30.52 5.75
N SER A 291 10.71 30.75 5.57
CA SER A 291 9.72 30.89 6.66
C SER A 291 8.33 30.50 6.17
N VAL A 292 7.37 30.29 7.09
CA VAL A 292 5.96 30.05 6.71
C VAL A 292 5.34 31.23 5.95
N GLY A 293 5.83 32.46 6.19
CA GLY A 293 5.41 33.65 5.46
C GLY A 293 5.93 33.66 4.02
N ASP A 294 7.20 33.32 3.83
CA ASP A 294 7.83 33.23 2.50
C ASP A 294 7.20 32.09 1.68
N ALA A 295 6.93 30.96 2.31
CA ALA A 295 6.22 29.83 1.70
C ALA A 295 4.83 30.24 1.22
N ALA A 296 4.06 30.97 2.03
CA ALA A 296 2.73 31.44 1.62
C ALA A 296 2.78 32.49 0.50
N GLY A 297 3.76 33.39 0.53
CA GLY A 297 3.98 34.37 -0.54
C GLY A 297 4.34 33.70 -1.87
N SER A 298 5.28 32.75 -1.83
CA SER A 298 5.66 31.93 -2.98
C SER A 298 4.49 31.11 -3.51
N PHE A 299 3.73 30.46 -2.62
CA PHE A 299 2.50 29.73 -2.96
C PHE A 299 1.50 30.62 -3.70
N ALA A 300 1.17 31.80 -3.15
CA ALA A 300 0.22 32.72 -3.77
C ALA A 300 0.70 33.21 -5.16
N ALA A 301 2.00 33.49 -5.30
CA ALA A 301 2.59 33.88 -6.58
C ALA A 301 2.46 32.75 -7.62
N MET A 302 2.79 31.50 -7.25
CA MET A 302 2.67 30.35 -8.15
C MET A 302 1.21 30.07 -8.54
N VAL A 303 0.27 30.14 -7.59
CA VAL A 303 -1.17 30.01 -7.88
C VAL A 303 -1.64 31.08 -8.86
N SER A 304 -1.18 32.33 -8.69
CA SER A 304 -1.55 33.44 -9.58
C SER A 304 -1.05 33.25 -11.02
N GLU A 305 0.04 32.51 -11.21
CA GLU A 305 0.61 32.18 -12.52
C GLU A 305 -0.09 30.95 -13.14
N LEU A 306 -0.25 29.87 -12.36
CA LEU A 306 -0.79 28.59 -12.83
C LEU A 306 -2.30 28.63 -13.10
N ARG A 307 -3.08 29.29 -12.25
CA ARG A 307 -4.56 29.24 -12.33
C ARG A 307 -5.11 29.82 -13.64
N PRO A 308 -4.69 31.02 -14.10
CA PRO A 308 -5.16 31.55 -15.38
C PRO A 308 -4.73 30.71 -16.59
N ALA A 309 -3.59 30.01 -16.52
CA ALA A 309 -3.16 29.09 -17.57
C ALA A 309 -4.03 27.83 -17.61
N LEU A 310 -4.30 27.24 -16.44
CA LEU A 310 -5.21 26.09 -16.30
C LEU A 310 -6.61 26.40 -16.84
N ASP A 311 -7.19 27.55 -16.47
CA ASP A 311 -8.54 27.91 -16.91
C ASP A 311 -8.61 28.08 -18.44
N ARG A 312 -7.60 28.73 -19.05
CA ARG A 312 -7.49 28.85 -20.51
C ARG A 312 -7.34 27.49 -21.19
N ASN A 313 -6.48 26.62 -20.67
CA ASN A 313 -6.23 25.30 -21.25
C ASN A 313 -7.47 24.39 -21.11
N ARG A 314 -8.15 24.40 -19.96
CA ARG A 314 -9.41 23.67 -19.78
C ARG A 314 -10.49 24.13 -20.76
N GLU A 315 -10.62 25.44 -21.01
CA GLU A 315 -11.55 25.97 -22.01
C GLU A 315 -11.18 25.47 -23.42
N SER A 316 -9.92 25.62 -23.83
CA SER A 316 -9.42 25.19 -25.14
C SER A 316 -9.59 23.69 -25.36
N TYR A 317 -9.21 22.86 -24.39
CA TYR A 317 -9.41 21.41 -24.43
C TYR A 317 -10.88 21.06 -24.58
N LYS A 318 -11.78 21.69 -23.81
CA LYS A 318 -13.22 21.45 -23.90
C LYS A 318 -13.78 21.79 -25.27
N ILE A 319 -13.33 22.90 -25.88
CA ILE A 319 -13.74 23.30 -27.23
C ILE A 319 -13.23 22.28 -28.26
N LEU A 320 -11.94 21.92 -28.23
CA LEU A 320 -11.34 20.97 -29.18
C LEU A 320 -11.97 19.57 -29.09
N ASN A 321 -12.18 19.07 -27.87
CA ASN A 321 -12.84 17.79 -27.64
C ASN A 321 -14.31 17.82 -28.13
N SER A 322 -15.05 18.91 -27.88
CA SER A 322 -16.42 19.06 -28.37
C SER A 322 -16.47 19.17 -29.91
N TYR A 323 -15.49 19.85 -30.51
CA TYR A 323 -15.34 19.97 -31.95
C TYR A 323 -15.24 18.58 -32.58
N ARG A 324 -14.25 17.79 -32.16
CA ARG A 324 -13.99 16.45 -32.69
C ARG A 324 -15.13 15.46 -32.46
N ARG A 325 -15.71 15.45 -31.26
CA ARG A 325 -16.75 14.45 -30.92
C ARG A 325 -18.08 14.69 -31.62
N THR A 326 -18.47 15.96 -31.77
CA THR A 326 -19.89 16.27 -32.06
C THR A 326 -20.06 17.40 -33.08
N VAL A 327 -19.34 18.51 -32.95
CA VAL A 327 -19.65 19.72 -33.73
C VAL A 327 -19.19 19.61 -35.18
N GLU A 328 -18.05 18.97 -35.42
CA GLU A 328 -17.53 18.70 -36.77
C GLU A 328 -18.56 17.97 -37.64
N ARG A 329 -19.19 16.93 -37.10
CA ARG A 329 -20.24 16.18 -37.79
C ARG A 329 -21.50 17.01 -38.05
N GLN A 330 -21.87 17.92 -37.15
CA GLN A 330 -22.99 18.84 -37.36
C GLN A 330 -22.70 19.80 -38.51
N ILE A 331 -21.48 20.33 -38.59
CA ILE A 331 -21.04 21.20 -39.68
C ILE A 331 -21.08 20.45 -41.01
N GLN A 332 -20.47 19.25 -41.09
CA GLN A 332 -20.47 18.41 -42.29
C GLN A 332 -21.88 18.14 -42.82
N LYS A 333 -22.79 17.67 -41.97
CA LYS A 333 -24.18 17.38 -42.37
C LYS A 333 -24.90 18.60 -42.93
N ARG A 334 -24.63 19.78 -42.38
CA ARG A 334 -25.25 21.04 -42.82
C ARG A 334 -24.63 21.54 -44.12
N LEU A 335 -23.31 21.46 -44.27
CA LEU A 335 -22.61 21.76 -45.52
C LEU A 335 -23.08 20.84 -46.65
N ALA A 336 -23.22 19.54 -46.40
CA ALA A 336 -23.72 18.58 -47.40
C ALA A 336 -25.15 18.91 -47.85
N ALA A 337 -26.01 19.33 -46.92
CA ALA A 337 -27.41 19.63 -47.22
C ALA A 337 -27.64 20.99 -47.91
N LYS A 338 -26.82 22.00 -47.60
CA LYS A 338 -27.10 23.41 -47.98
C LYS A 338 -25.93 24.13 -48.65
N GLY A 339 -24.75 23.52 -48.72
CA GLY A 339 -23.51 24.12 -49.23
C GLY A 339 -22.90 25.21 -48.35
N THR A 340 -23.61 25.68 -47.32
CA THR A 340 -23.17 26.75 -46.41
C THR A 340 -23.65 26.51 -44.97
N VAL A 341 -22.86 26.97 -43.98
CA VAL A 341 -23.18 26.90 -42.54
C VAL A 341 -22.80 28.23 -41.88
N SER A 342 -23.76 28.87 -41.21
CA SER A 342 -23.51 30.02 -40.33
C SER A 342 -23.55 29.61 -38.86
N GLY A 343 -23.05 30.49 -37.97
CA GLY A 343 -23.05 30.24 -36.54
C GLY A 343 -24.44 29.93 -35.95
N ASP A 344 -25.49 30.59 -36.45
CA ASP A 344 -26.90 30.34 -36.05
C ASP A 344 -27.39 28.92 -36.37
N ASN A 345 -26.70 28.20 -37.26
CA ASN A 345 -27.04 26.83 -37.59
C ASN A 345 -26.48 25.81 -36.58
N LEU A 346 -25.56 26.24 -35.71
CA LEU A 346 -24.90 25.42 -34.70
C LEU A 346 -25.47 25.74 -33.31
N LYS A 347 -25.92 24.70 -32.58
CA LYS A 347 -26.43 24.85 -31.21
C LYS A 347 -25.28 24.80 -30.20
N VAL A 348 -24.37 25.78 -30.26
CA VAL A 348 -23.15 25.84 -29.44
C VAL A 348 -22.89 27.25 -28.93
N GLY A 349 -22.18 27.39 -27.81
CA GLY A 349 -21.94 28.69 -27.17
C GLY A 349 -20.93 29.60 -27.88
N LEU A 350 -20.04 29.03 -28.72
CA LEU A 350 -18.96 29.75 -29.41
C LEU A 350 -18.87 29.33 -30.89
N PRO A 351 -19.92 29.54 -31.70
CA PRO A 351 -20.00 29.01 -33.06
C PRO A 351 -18.84 29.45 -33.96
N ASP A 352 -18.39 30.70 -33.85
CA ASP A 352 -17.29 31.24 -34.68
C ASP A 352 -15.97 30.50 -34.47
N LYS A 353 -15.66 30.08 -33.23
CA LYS A 353 -14.46 29.29 -32.93
C LYS A 353 -14.53 27.93 -33.64
N PHE A 354 -15.69 27.28 -33.64
CA PHE A 354 -15.87 25.99 -34.30
C PHE A 354 -15.82 26.07 -35.83
N LEU A 355 -16.38 27.12 -36.43
CA LEU A 355 -16.32 27.32 -37.88
C LEU A 355 -14.88 27.59 -38.36
N ARG A 356 -14.10 28.37 -37.61
CA ARG A 356 -12.67 28.59 -37.91
C ARG A 356 -11.81 27.34 -37.70
N LEU A 357 -12.12 26.53 -36.68
CA LEU A 357 -11.46 25.23 -36.51
C LEU A 357 -11.77 24.31 -37.69
N TYR A 358 -13.02 24.31 -38.19
CA TYR A 358 -13.39 23.54 -39.37
C TYR A 358 -12.60 23.97 -40.61
N ASP A 359 -12.61 25.28 -40.91
CA ASP A 359 -11.81 25.89 -41.99
C ASP A 359 -10.32 25.49 -41.92
N TYR A 360 -9.75 25.43 -40.72
CA TYR A 360 -8.36 25.00 -40.53
C TYR A 360 -8.14 23.51 -40.82
N TYR A 361 -9.02 22.63 -40.34
CA TYR A 361 -8.84 21.18 -40.50
C TYR A 361 -9.33 20.64 -41.86
N HIS A 362 -10.16 21.39 -42.58
CA HIS A 362 -10.82 20.98 -43.82
C HIS A 362 -10.52 21.97 -44.95
N PRO A 363 -9.50 21.72 -45.79
CA PRO A 363 -9.06 22.64 -46.84
C PRO A 363 -10.07 22.80 -47.99
N ASP A 364 -11.11 21.96 -48.04
CA ASP A 364 -12.22 22.00 -48.97
C ASP A 364 -13.34 22.95 -48.52
N ALA A 365 -13.24 23.54 -47.33
CA ALA A 365 -14.12 24.58 -46.83
C ALA A 365 -13.35 25.89 -46.62
N SER A 366 -14.08 27.00 -46.71
CA SER A 366 -13.57 28.34 -46.41
C SER A 366 -14.54 29.07 -45.47
N CYS A 367 -14.04 29.63 -44.38
CA CYS A 367 -14.84 30.46 -43.46
C CYS A 367 -14.66 31.95 -43.76
N ILE A 368 -15.68 32.59 -44.34
CA ILE A 368 -15.69 34.02 -44.69
C ILE A 368 -16.86 34.70 -43.97
N ASP A 369 -16.58 35.78 -43.24
CA ASP A 369 -17.58 36.58 -42.50
C ASP A 369 -18.53 35.75 -41.60
N GLY A 370 -17.98 34.76 -40.88
CA GLY A 370 -18.76 33.90 -39.97
C GLY A 370 -19.66 32.88 -40.68
N THR A 371 -19.50 32.72 -42.00
CA THR A 371 -20.18 31.70 -42.80
C THR A 371 -19.15 30.78 -43.45
N LEU A 372 -19.28 29.50 -43.17
CA LEU A 372 -18.49 28.45 -43.78
C LEU A 372 -19.13 28.01 -45.10
N ARG A 373 -18.33 27.88 -46.15
CA ARG A 373 -18.77 27.45 -47.49
C ARG A 373 -17.79 26.42 -48.06
N LEU A 374 -18.31 25.45 -48.81
CA LEU A 374 -17.45 24.55 -49.59
C LEU A 374 -16.80 25.30 -50.76
N ALA A 375 -15.57 24.94 -51.09
CA ALA A 375 -14.88 25.42 -52.28
C ALA A 375 -15.62 24.98 -53.55
N ASP A 376 -15.53 25.79 -54.63
CA ASP A 376 -16.20 25.48 -55.89
C ASP A 376 -15.76 24.12 -56.46
N GLY A 377 -16.72 23.20 -56.61
CA GLY A 377 -16.48 21.84 -57.09
C GLY A 377 -16.16 20.81 -56.01
N ALA A 378 -15.93 21.24 -54.76
CA ALA A 378 -15.79 20.33 -53.63
C ALA A 378 -17.14 19.67 -53.30
N LYS A 379 -17.13 18.35 -53.11
CA LYS A 379 -18.27 17.60 -52.60
C LYS A 379 -17.82 16.90 -51.32
N ILE A 380 -18.65 16.99 -50.28
CA ILE A 380 -18.51 16.12 -49.12
C ILE A 380 -18.90 14.73 -49.60
N VAL A 381 -17.92 13.88 -49.87
CA VAL A 381 -18.15 12.48 -50.21
C VAL A 381 -18.23 11.70 -48.91
N GLU A 382 -19.40 11.19 -48.57
CA GLU A 382 -19.55 10.17 -47.54
C GLU A 382 -18.98 8.86 -48.14
N ASN A 383 -17.77 8.47 -47.73
CA ASN A 383 -17.14 7.21 -48.11
C ASN A 383 -17.17 6.26 -46.91
N PRO A 384 -18.28 5.53 -46.67
CA PRO A 384 -18.33 4.55 -45.62
C PRO A 384 -17.38 3.39 -45.93
N LEU A 385 -16.53 3.03 -44.97
CA LEU A 385 -15.67 1.86 -45.01
C LEU A 385 -16.31 0.75 -44.19
N THR A 386 -16.56 -0.40 -44.81
CA THR A 386 -17.02 -1.59 -44.08
C THR A 386 -15.85 -2.55 -43.81
N ILE A 387 -15.60 -2.89 -42.56
CA ILE A 387 -14.60 -3.88 -42.17
C ILE A 387 -15.33 -5.14 -41.71
N HIS A 388 -14.91 -6.28 -42.22
CA HIS A 388 -15.48 -7.59 -41.90
C HIS A 388 -14.40 -8.48 -41.30
N VAL A 389 -14.63 -8.96 -40.08
CA VAL A 389 -13.67 -9.75 -39.31
C VAL A 389 -14.18 -11.18 -39.19
N THR A 390 -13.40 -12.14 -39.68
CA THR A 390 -13.76 -13.56 -39.73
C THR A 390 -12.70 -14.47 -39.10
N ASP A 391 -13.12 -15.66 -38.67
CA ASP A 391 -12.22 -16.72 -38.21
C ASP A 391 -11.69 -17.59 -39.37
N GLU A 392 -10.94 -18.64 -39.04
CA GLU A 392 -10.33 -19.55 -40.02
C GLU A 392 -11.33 -20.27 -40.92
N ASP A 393 -12.53 -20.51 -40.39
CA ASP A 393 -13.64 -21.23 -41.02
C ASP A 393 -14.59 -20.28 -41.78
N GLY A 394 -14.36 -18.97 -41.71
CA GLY A 394 -15.16 -17.94 -42.37
C GLY A 394 -16.37 -17.47 -41.57
N ASN A 395 -16.44 -17.76 -40.27
CA ASN A 395 -17.48 -17.24 -39.38
C ASN A 395 -17.15 -15.82 -38.92
N GLY A 396 -18.14 -14.93 -38.86
CA GLY A 396 -17.98 -13.57 -38.36
C GLY A 396 -17.63 -13.52 -36.87
N ILE A 397 -16.68 -12.66 -36.50
CA ILE A 397 -16.23 -12.49 -35.11
C ILE A 397 -16.85 -11.21 -34.54
N GLY A 398 -17.88 -11.37 -33.71
CA GLY A 398 -18.50 -10.26 -32.98
C GLY A 398 -17.68 -9.78 -31.79
N GLY A 399 -17.72 -8.47 -31.53
CA GLY A 399 -17.02 -7.85 -30.41
C GLY A 399 -15.50 -7.65 -30.61
N ALA A 400 -14.99 -7.80 -31.84
CA ALA A 400 -13.60 -7.53 -32.16
C ALA A 400 -13.33 -6.00 -32.15
N GLY A 401 -12.28 -5.58 -31.48
CA GLY A 401 -11.80 -4.20 -31.47
C GLY A 401 -11.01 -3.89 -32.74
N VAL A 402 -11.42 -2.86 -33.47
CA VAL A 402 -10.81 -2.42 -34.72
C VAL A 402 -10.26 -1.01 -34.53
N THR A 403 -8.96 -0.84 -34.74
CA THR A 403 -8.24 0.43 -34.59
C THR A 403 -7.56 0.82 -35.91
N LEU A 404 -7.81 2.02 -36.40
CA LEU A 404 -7.16 2.61 -37.58
C LEU A 404 -6.31 3.81 -37.15
N THR A 405 -5.00 3.76 -37.34
CA THR A 405 -4.05 4.84 -37.00
C THR A 405 -3.36 5.39 -38.24
N ARG A 406 -3.51 6.67 -38.53
CA ARG A 406 -2.84 7.30 -39.68
C ARG A 406 -1.37 7.61 -39.36
N GLY A 407 -0.43 7.05 -40.14
CA GLY A 407 1.02 7.14 -39.87
C GLY A 407 1.77 8.31 -40.53
N ILE A 408 1.12 9.12 -41.38
CA ILE A 408 1.74 10.26 -42.06
C ILE A 408 0.84 11.50 -41.89
N GLY A 409 1.35 12.53 -41.20
CA GLY A 409 0.61 13.74 -40.82
C GLY A 409 0.00 13.64 -39.41
N ILE A 410 -1.10 14.35 -39.16
CA ILE A 410 -1.89 14.28 -37.92
C ILE A 410 -2.25 12.80 -37.65
N SER A 411 -1.80 12.26 -36.52
CA SER A 411 -2.12 10.89 -36.10
C SER A 411 -3.59 10.81 -35.70
N ILE A 412 -4.44 10.38 -36.64
CA ILE A 412 -5.85 10.10 -36.38
C ILE A 412 -5.97 8.63 -35.98
N THR A 413 -6.50 8.36 -34.80
CA THR A 413 -6.84 7.01 -34.33
C THR A 413 -8.36 6.86 -34.26
N LEU A 414 -8.91 5.91 -35.02
CA LEU A 414 -10.33 5.55 -34.99
C LEU A 414 -10.49 4.18 -34.34
N GLU A 415 -11.31 4.07 -33.30
CA GLU A 415 -11.56 2.84 -32.57
C GLU A 415 -13.03 2.43 -32.70
N HIS A 416 -13.29 1.20 -33.10
CA HIS A 416 -14.61 0.64 -33.30
C HIS A 416 -14.69 -0.82 -32.84
N ILE A 417 -15.91 -1.34 -32.70
CA ILE A 417 -16.18 -2.72 -32.31
C ILE A 417 -17.10 -3.35 -33.36
N THR A 418 -16.83 -4.60 -33.75
CA THR A 418 -17.69 -5.35 -34.69
C THR A 418 -19.02 -5.77 -34.05
N GLY A 419 -20.08 -5.76 -34.86
CA GLY A 419 -21.38 -6.34 -34.50
C GLY A 419 -21.35 -7.86 -34.47
N ASP A 420 -22.46 -8.48 -34.04
CA ASP A 420 -22.57 -9.93 -33.86
C ASP A 420 -22.30 -10.75 -35.14
N ASP A 421 -22.44 -10.13 -36.30
CA ASP A 421 -22.17 -10.69 -37.63
C ASP A 421 -20.71 -10.52 -38.10
N GLY A 422 -19.86 -9.89 -37.28
CA GLY A 422 -18.45 -9.62 -37.59
C GLY A 422 -18.20 -8.36 -38.42
N TYR A 423 -19.23 -7.56 -38.70
CA TYR A 423 -19.11 -6.34 -39.51
C TYR A 423 -19.02 -5.07 -38.65
N VAL A 424 -18.32 -4.07 -39.18
CA VAL A 424 -18.36 -2.69 -38.69
C VAL A 424 -18.31 -1.71 -39.86
N THR A 425 -19.16 -0.69 -39.85
CA THR A 425 -19.18 0.35 -40.89
C THR A 425 -18.75 1.69 -40.30
N ILE A 426 -17.72 2.27 -40.89
CA ILE A 426 -17.12 3.55 -40.51
C ILE A 426 -17.52 4.57 -41.57
N GLU A 427 -18.47 5.44 -41.27
CA GLU A 427 -19.12 6.30 -42.29
C GLU A 427 -18.18 7.27 -43.04
N ASN A 428 -17.06 7.67 -42.43
CA ASN A 428 -16.08 8.54 -43.09
C ASN A 428 -14.70 8.46 -42.42
N PRO A 429 -13.87 7.46 -42.77
CA PRO A 429 -12.56 7.27 -42.15
C PRO A 429 -11.50 8.28 -42.64
N GLY A 430 -11.79 9.08 -43.66
CA GLY A 430 -10.83 9.95 -44.35
C GLY A 430 -9.97 9.22 -45.39
N GLU A 431 -9.16 9.99 -46.14
CA GLU A 431 -8.27 9.46 -47.19
C GLU A 431 -6.82 9.33 -46.69
N GLY A 432 -6.12 8.27 -47.10
CA GLY A 432 -4.71 8.07 -46.78
C GLY A 432 -4.33 6.63 -46.42
N LYS A 433 -3.08 6.45 -45.97
CA LYS A 433 -2.59 5.16 -45.47
C LYS A 433 -2.73 5.09 -43.95
N TYR A 434 -3.41 4.06 -43.47
CA TYR A 434 -3.67 3.77 -42.07
C TYR A 434 -2.95 2.48 -41.69
N GLN A 435 -2.43 2.42 -40.47
CA GLN A 435 -2.15 1.18 -39.78
C GLN A 435 -3.48 0.66 -39.24
N LEU A 436 -3.81 -0.57 -39.59
CA LEU A 436 -5.01 -1.25 -39.13
C LEU A 436 -4.60 -2.29 -38.09
N THR A 437 -5.20 -2.22 -36.93
CA THR A 437 -5.07 -3.20 -35.86
C THR A 437 -6.43 -3.80 -35.57
N VAL A 438 -6.51 -5.13 -35.50
CA VAL A 438 -7.73 -5.82 -35.07
C VAL A 438 -7.37 -6.77 -33.93
N ASP A 439 -8.09 -6.66 -32.81
CA ASP A 439 -7.92 -7.52 -31.64
C ASP A 439 -9.25 -8.14 -31.22
N ALA A 440 -9.23 -9.42 -30.88
CA ALA A 440 -10.41 -10.16 -30.44
C ALA A 440 -10.01 -11.22 -29.40
N ALA A 441 -10.90 -11.44 -28.43
CA ALA A 441 -10.69 -12.46 -27.40
C ALA A 441 -10.50 -13.84 -28.06
N GLN A 442 -9.46 -14.57 -27.65
CA GLN A 442 -9.08 -15.89 -28.18
C GLN A 442 -8.44 -15.92 -29.58
N TYR A 443 -8.22 -14.76 -30.23
CA TYR A 443 -7.58 -14.66 -31.55
C TYR A 443 -6.26 -13.91 -31.51
N ARG A 444 -5.34 -14.22 -32.43
CA ARG A 444 -4.10 -13.48 -32.61
C ARG A 444 -4.42 -12.06 -33.11
N LYS A 445 -3.77 -11.07 -32.51
CA LYS A 445 -3.88 -9.68 -32.92
C LYS A 445 -3.41 -9.55 -34.38
N HIS A 446 -4.23 -8.98 -35.23
CA HIS A 446 -3.86 -8.64 -36.60
C HIS A 446 -3.32 -7.22 -36.66
N GLU A 447 -2.16 -7.04 -37.30
CA GLU A 447 -1.58 -5.74 -37.61
C GLU A 447 -1.30 -5.67 -39.12
N GLY A 448 -1.82 -4.64 -39.76
CA GLY A 448 -1.73 -4.45 -41.20
C GLY A 448 -1.76 -2.98 -41.59
N THR A 449 -1.84 -2.72 -42.89
CA THR A 449 -2.00 -1.36 -43.42
C THR A 449 -3.14 -1.30 -44.42
N ALA A 450 -4.00 -0.30 -44.28
CA ALA A 450 -5.11 -0.02 -45.18
C ALA A 450 -4.87 1.28 -45.95
N ALA A 451 -5.12 1.29 -47.25
CA ALA A 451 -5.13 2.52 -48.05
C ALA A 451 -6.58 2.90 -48.35
N LEU A 452 -6.98 4.11 -47.97
CA LEU A 452 -8.34 4.64 -48.13
C LEU A 452 -8.35 5.77 -49.18
N PRO A 453 -9.44 5.92 -49.96
CA PRO A 453 -10.75 5.26 -49.78
C PRO A 453 -10.77 3.78 -50.21
N ALA A 454 -11.53 2.97 -49.47
CA ALA A 454 -11.82 1.56 -49.79
C ALA A 454 -13.27 1.25 -49.41
N ASP A 455 -13.95 0.45 -50.22
CA ASP A 455 -15.36 0.08 -50.00
C ASP A 455 -15.48 -0.94 -48.86
N SER A 456 -14.60 -1.94 -48.84
CA SER A 456 -14.53 -2.93 -47.76
C SER A 456 -13.12 -3.45 -47.50
N ILE A 457 -12.88 -3.91 -46.27
CA ILE A 457 -11.66 -4.61 -45.86
C ILE A 457 -12.06 -5.90 -45.13
N ASP A 458 -11.64 -7.04 -45.65
CA ASP A 458 -11.82 -8.34 -45.01
C ASP A 458 -10.57 -8.71 -44.22
N ILE A 459 -10.76 -9.01 -42.93
CA ILE A 459 -9.71 -9.43 -42.01
C ILE A 459 -10.01 -10.84 -41.52
N LYS A 460 -9.03 -11.71 -41.66
CA LYS A 460 -9.08 -13.08 -41.15
C LYS A 460 -8.19 -13.20 -39.92
N LEU A 461 -8.76 -13.63 -38.80
CA LEU A 461 -8.04 -13.82 -37.54
C LEU A 461 -7.79 -15.31 -37.28
N GLU A 462 -6.55 -15.62 -36.89
CA GLU A 462 -6.14 -16.96 -36.46
C GLU A 462 -6.44 -17.14 -34.97
N ARG A 463 -6.91 -18.33 -34.56
CA ARG A 463 -7.13 -18.63 -33.14
C ARG A 463 -5.79 -18.73 -32.41
N LYS A 464 -5.75 -18.29 -31.15
CA LYS A 464 -4.57 -18.47 -30.29
C LYS A 464 -4.33 -19.96 -30.06
N GLY A 465 -3.15 -20.44 -30.44
CA GLY A 465 -2.71 -21.81 -30.16
C GLY A 465 -2.15 -21.95 -28.74
N ILE A 466 -1.88 -23.17 -28.30
CA ILE A 466 -1.26 -23.44 -26.98
C ILE A 466 0.07 -22.69 -26.80
N GLU A 467 0.84 -22.54 -27.89
CA GLU A 467 2.07 -21.74 -27.95
C GLU A 467 1.81 -20.27 -27.54
N ASP A 468 0.72 -19.65 -28.00
CA ASP A 468 0.40 -18.26 -27.68
C ASP A 468 0.09 -18.06 -26.20
N TYR A 469 -0.58 -19.05 -25.58
CA TYR A 469 -0.89 -19.04 -24.15
C TYR A 469 0.35 -19.25 -23.29
N LEU A 470 1.20 -20.20 -23.65
CA LEU A 470 2.41 -20.53 -22.88
C LEU A 470 3.51 -19.47 -23.05
N CYS A 471 3.70 -18.98 -24.28
CA CYS A 471 4.84 -18.15 -24.64
C CYS A 471 4.58 -16.64 -24.54
N ARG A 472 3.32 -16.20 -24.46
CA ARG A 472 2.93 -14.78 -24.31
C ARG A 472 3.69 -13.84 -25.28
N GLY A 473 3.81 -14.25 -26.54
CA GLY A 473 4.50 -13.49 -27.59
C GLY A 473 6.04 -13.54 -27.55
N LYS A 474 6.66 -14.37 -26.71
CA LYS A 474 8.13 -14.53 -26.61
C LYS A 474 8.69 -15.79 -27.28
N SER A 475 7.86 -16.58 -27.99
CA SER A 475 8.28 -17.84 -28.62
C SER A 475 9.54 -17.66 -29.49
N LYS A 476 9.54 -16.68 -30.41
CA LYS A 476 10.69 -16.42 -31.28
C LYS A 476 11.98 -16.13 -30.51
N ALA A 477 11.92 -15.30 -29.48
CA ALA A 477 13.09 -14.98 -28.67
C ALA A 477 13.64 -16.19 -27.90
N ILE A 478 12.76 -17.13 -27.53
CA ILE A 478 13.12 -18.38 -26.87
C ILE A 478 13.73 -19.35 -27.90
N LYS A 479 13.12 -19.51 -29.08
CA LYS A 479 13.65 -20.30 -30.22
C LYS A 479 15.04 -19.81 -30.64
N ASP A 480 15.22 -18.49 -30.79
CA ASP A 480 16.51 -17.87 -31.17
C ASP A 480 17.64 -18.12 -30.14
N ASN A 481 17.29 -18.37 -28.88
CA ASN A 481 18.24 -18.62 -27.78
C ASN A 481 18.11 -20.04 -27.21
N LEU A 482 17.50 -20.97 -27.98
CA LEU A 482 17.12 -22.28 -27.47
C LEU A 482 18.30 -23.05 -26.90
N HIS A 483 19.44 -23.06 -27.59
CA HIS A 483 20.67 -23.73 -27.11
C HIS A 483 21.07 -23.28 -25.70
N ARG A 484 20.91 -21.98 -25.38
CA ARG A 484 21.27 -21.44 -24.07
C ARG A 484 20.30 -21.92 -22.98
N TYR A 485 19.00 -21.93 -23.27
CA TYR A 485 17.97 -22.26 -22.29
C TYR A 485 17.76 -23.76 -22.12
N ALA A 486 17.98 -24.54 -23.17
CA ALA A 486 17.74 -25.98 -23.20
C ALA A 486 18.82 -26.79 -22.47
N THR A 487 20.02 -26.23 -22.25
CA THR A 487 21.18 -26.99 -21.78
C THR A 487 20.92 -27.74 -20.47
N ASP A 488 20.31 -27.09 -19.48
CA ASP A 488 20.06 -27.72 -18.19
C ASP A 488 18.83 -28.64 -18.20
N VAL A 489 17.84 -28.34 -19.06
CA VAL A 489 16.67 -29.20 -19.28
C VAL A 489 17.07 -30.51 -19.94
N LEU A 490 17.89 -30.47 -20.99
CA LEU A 490 18.37 -31.65 -21.70
C LEU A 490 19.25 -32.54 -20.81
N LYS A 491 20.11 -31.96 -19.96
CA LYS A 491 20.89 -32.74 -18.99
C LYS A 491 20.01 -33.45 -17.96
N GLU A 492 18.93 -32.81 -17.52
CA GLU A 492 18.02 -33.42 -16.56
C GLU A 492 17.16 -34.51 -17.23
N LEU A 493 16.77 -34.32 -18.49
CA LEU A 493 16.16 -35.36 -19.32
C LEU A 493 17.12 -36.54 -19.50
N ASP A 494 18.40 -36.33 -19.81
CA ASP A 494 19.38 -37.43 -19.91
C ASP A 494 19.54 -38.22 -18.60
N ARG A 495 19.30 -37.57 -17.45
CA ARG A 495 19.46 -38.17 -16.12
C ARG A 495 18.23 -38.92 -15.64
N GLY A 496 17.06 -38.33 -15.79
CA GLY A 496 15.81 -38.81 -15.21
C GLY A 496 14.72 -39.15 -16.23
N GLY A 497 14.87 -38.70 -17.48
CA GLY A 497 13.94 -38.84 -18.60
C GLY A 497 12.65 -38.04 -18.47
N ILE A 498 12.49 -37.22 -17.42
CA ILE A 498 11.32 -36.35 -17.21
C ILE A 498 11.73 -35.05 -16.52
N VAL A 499 11.17 -33.93 -16.96
CA VAL A 499 11.39 -32.59 -16.40
C VAL A 499 10.06 -31.84 -16.30
N SER A 500 9.79 -31.21 -15.16
CA SER A 500 8.62 -30.33 -14.97
C SER A 500 8.99 -28.85 -15.13
N SER A 501 7.99 -28.00 -15.38
CA SER A 501 8.21 -26.55 -15.44
C SER A 501 8.58 -25.92 -14.09
N GLU A 502 8.54 -26.67 -12.97
CA GLU A 502 9.07 -26.20 -11.68
C GLU A 502 10.60 -26.29 -11.59
N PHE A 503 11.22 -27.16 -12.40
CA PHE A 503 12.67 -27.31 -12.46
C PHE A 503 13.34 -25.94 -12.66
N ASP A 504 14.47 -25.73 -11.98
CA ASP A 504 15.16 -24.45 -12.01
C ASP A 504 15.92 -24.30 -13.32
N MET A 505 15.29 -23.60 -14.27
CA MET A 505 15.80 -23.37 -15.61
C MET A 505 16.42 -21.98 -15.71
N TYR A 506 17.39 -21.83 -16.61
CA TYR A 506 17.99 -20.55 -17.00
C TYR A 506 17.04 -19.66 -17.83
N ILE A 507 15.75 -19.66 -17.50
CA ILE A 507 14.71 -18.80 -18.07
C ILE A 507 13.73 -18.39 -16.96
N ASN A 508 13.14 -17.20 -17.08
CA ASN A 508 12.14 -16.73 -16.13
C ASN A 508 11.02 -17.78 -15.97
N LYS A 509 10.60 -18.00 -14.72
CA LYS A 509 9.57 -18.96 -14.30
C LYS A 509 8.33 -18.92 -15.19
N ASP A 510 7.90 -17.73 -15.59
CA ASP A 510 6.69 -17.54 -16.41
C ASP A 510 6.79 -18.12 -17.83
N TYR A 511 8.00 -18.39 -18.33
CA TYR A 511 8.24 -18.92 -19.67
C TYR A 511 8.80 -20.35 -19.68
N ARG A 512 8.93 -20.99 -18.51
CA ARG A 512 9.46 -22.36 -18.41
C ARG A 512 8.59 -23.37 -19.17
N ALA A 513 7.27 -23.28 -19.04
CA ALA A 513 6.34 -24.13 -19.78
C ALA A 513 6.42 -23.90 -21.30
N CYS A 514 6.62 -22.65 -21.74
CA CYS A 514 6.87 -22.33 -23.14
C CYS A 514 8.17 -22.97 -23.66
N LEU A 515 9.25 -22.90 -22.88
CA LEU A 515 10.52 -23.55 -23.24
C LEU A 515 10.32 -25.08 -23.41
N LEU A 516 9.62 -25.72 -22.49
CA LEU A 516 9.34 -27.16 -22.57
C LEU A 516 8.50 -27.52 -23.82
N TYR A 517 7.46 -26.72 -24.12
CA TYR A 517 6.65 -26.89 -25.32
C TYR A 517 7.49 -26.75 -26.60
N ILE A 518 8.34 -25.72 -26.68
CA ILE A 518 9.24 -25.49 -27.82
C ILE A 518 10.21 -26.67 -27.99
N LEU A 519 10.73 -27.23 -26.89
CA LEU A 519 11.62 -28.38 -26.96
C LEU A 519 10.94 -29.63 -27.51
N ALA A 520 9.66 -29.87 -27.19
CA ALA A 520 8.91 -30.98 -27.80
C ALA A 520 8.66 -30.78 -29.30
N GLU A 521 8.53 -29.53 -29.78
CA GLU A 521 8.42 -29.25 -31.22
C GLU A 521 9.75 -29.49 -31.96
N GLU A 522 10.88 -29.18 -31.31
CA GLU A 522 12.21 -29.24 -31.93
C GLU A 522 12.85 -30.64 -31.86
N TYR A 523 12.50 -31.44 -30.84
CA TYR A 523 13.06 -32.77 -30.62
C TYR A 523 11.95 -33.84 -30.72
N PRO A 524 11.97 -34.70 -31.76
CA PRO A 524 10.88 -35.63 -32.05
C PRO A 524 10.69 -36.74 -31.01
N ASN A 525 11.70 -37.01 -30.18
CA ASN A 525 11.65 -37.98 -29.08
C ASN A 525 11.15 -37.39 -27.76
N LEU A 526 10.90 -36.08 -27.69
CA LEU A 526 10.43 -35.40 -26.50
C LEU A 526 8.93 -35.13 -26.60
N ARG A 527 8.20 -35.41 -25.52
CA ARG A 527 6.75 -35.22 -25.47
C ARG A 527 6.36 -34.27 -24.35
N PHE A 528 5.61 -33.24 -24.72
CA PHE A 528 5.10 -32.22 -23.80
C PHE A 528 3.68 -32.54 -23.36
N VAL A 529 3.41 -32.41 -22.07
CA VAL A 529 2.09 -32.62 -21.48
C VAL A 529 1.68 -31.36 -20.71
N SER A 530 0.63 -30.71 -21.19
CA SER A 530 0.20 -29.39 -20.69
C SER A 530 -0.53 -29.45 -19.35
N HIS A 531 -1.25 -30.54 -19.09
CA HIS A 531 -2.01 -30.78 -17.86
C HIS A 531 -2.01 -32.28 -17.55
N SER A 532 -1.82 -32.64 -16.29
CA SER A 532 -2.03 -34.00 -15.81
C SER A 532 -2.82 -33.94 -14.50
N HIS A 533 -3.66 -34.93 -14.23
CA HIS A 533 -4.33 -35.05 -12.93
C HIS A 533 -3.34 -35.34 -11.77
N THR A 534 -2.08 -35.67 -12.09
CA THR A 534 -1.04 -36.11 -11.15
C THR A 534 0.06 -35.07 -10.89
N SER A 535 0.26 -34.10 -11.79
CA SER A 535 1.20 -32.97 -11.66
C SER A 535 0.49 -31.65 -11.93
N LYS A 536 0.62 -30.72 -10.98
CA LYS A 536 0.12 -29.34 -11.05
C LYS A 536 0.76 -28.50 -12.17
N TYR A 537 1.86 -28.98 -12.75
CA TYR A 537 2.69 -28.22 -13.68
C TYR A 537 2.95 -28.99 -14.98
N PRO A 538 3.06 -28.29 -16.13
CA PRO A 538 3.43 -28.91 -17.40
C PRO A 538 4.76 -29.66 -17.31
N ILE A 539 4.83 -30.80 -18.01
CA ILE A 539 5.99 -31.69 -18.02
C ILE A 539 6.47 -31.96 -19.45
N LEU A 540 7.75 -32.27 -19.58
CA LEU A 540 8.43 -32.74 -20.78
C LEU A 540 9.13 -34.04 -20.43
N TYR A 541 8.96 -35.09 -21.22
CA TYR A 541 9.66 -36.35 -21.01
C TYR A 541 10.27 -36.88 -22.31
N ASP A 542 11.32 -37.69 -22.16
CA ASP A 542 11.94 -38.41 -23.28
C ASP A 542 11.24 -39.76 -23.45
N GLU A 543 10.56 -39.91 -24.58
CA GLU A 543 9.73 -41.08 -24.88
C GLU A 543 10.55 -42.36 -24.96
N GLU A 544 11.73 -42.32 -25.61
CA GLU A 544 12.61 -43.47 -25.78
C GLU A 544 13.16 -43.98 -24.43
N MET A 545 13.59 -43.05 -23.59
CA MET A 545 14.11 -43.35 -22.27
C MET A 545 13.01 -43.89 -21.35
N MET A 546 11.81 -43.28 -21.40
CA MET A 546 10.67 -43.72 -20.59
C MET A 546 10.14 -45.09 -21.02
N VAL A 547 10.05 -45.39 -22.33
CA VAL A 547 9.69 -46.73 -22.82
C VAL A 547 10.71 -47.77 -22.33
N SER A 548 12.01 -47.47 -22.45
CA SER A 548 13.07 -48.39 -22.00
C SER A 548 12.96 -48.68 -20.49
N ARG A 549 12.75 -47.63 -19.69
CA ARG A 549 12.55 -47.75 -18.24
C ARG A 549 11.30 -48.55 -17.89
N LEU A 550 10.18 -48.31 -18.59
CA LEU A 550 8.93 -49.06 -18.41
C LEU A 550 9.15 -50.56 -18.68
N ILE A 551 9.84 -50.89 -19.78
CA ILE A 551 10.18 -52.27 -20.16
C ILE A 551 11.06 -52.93 -19.09
N ASP A 552 12.08 -52.24 -18.60
CA ASP A 552 13.00 -52.78 -17.59
C ASP A 552 12.29 -53.01 -16.25
N MET A 553 11.39 -52.11 -15.85
CA MET A 553 10.57 -52.27 -14.65
C MET A 553 9.60 -53.45 -14.79
N ALA A 554 8.93 -53.59 -15.94
CA ALA A 554 8.06 -54.74 -16.22
C ALA A 554 8.84 -56.07 -16.16
N LYS A 555 10.01 -56.15 -16.81
CA LYS A 555 10.87 -57.34 -16.76
C LYS A 555 11.35 -57.69 -15.35
N ALA A 556 11.63 -56.69 -14.53
CA ALA A 556 12.09 -56.91 -13.15
C ALA A 556 10.96 -57.44 -12.24
N MET A 557 9.71 -57.06 -12.53
CA MET A 557 8.54 -57.48 -11.76
C MET A 557 7.96 -58.83 -12.23
N ASP A 558 8.08 -59.16 -13.52
CA ASP A 558 7.63 -60.43 -14.13
C ASP A 558 6.17 -60.79 -13.80
N LYS A 559 5.26 -59.85 -14.04
CA LYS A 559 3.81 -60.03 -13.86
C LYS A 559 3.08 -60.24 -15.19
N GLU A 560 1.94 -60.93 -15.14
CA GLU A 560 1.04 -61.11 -16.29
C GLU A 560 0.25 -59.83 -16.65
N SER A 561 -0.10 -59.02 -15.66
CA SER A 561 -0.70 -57.68 -15.83
C SER A 561 -0.18 -56.69 -14.79
N TYR A 562 -0.24 -55.40 -15.12
CA TYR A 562 0.31 -54.29 -14.34
C TYR A 562 -0.77 -53.22 -14.12
N THR A 563 -0.67 -52.45 -13.05
CA THR A 563 -1.42 -51.20 -12.89
C THR A 563 -0.49 -50.01 -13.11
N THR A 564 -1.03 -48.81 -13.32
CA THR A 564 -0.20 -47.59 -13.45
C THR A 564 0.63 -47.31 -12.19
N SER A 565 0.15 -47.73 -11.02
CA SER A 565 0.88 -47.58 -9.74
C SER A 565 2.03 -48.57 -9.56
N ASP A 566 2.09 -49.65 -10.35
CA ASP A 566 3.24 -50.56 -10.38
C ASP A 566 4.48 -49.89 -11.00
N PHE A 567 4.27 -48.86 -11.83
CA PHE A 567 5.32 -48.09 -12.45
C PHE A 567 5.54 -46.81 -11.63
N ASP A 568 6.64 -46.73 -10.89
CA ASP A 568 7.13 -45.51 -10.21
C ASP A 568 7.62 -44.46 -11.22
N ILE A 569 6.69 -44.03 -12.09
CA ILE A 569 6.88 -43.08 -13.17
C ILE A 569 5.88 -41.95 -12.93
N GLN A 570 6.37 -40.73 -12.78
CA GLN A 570 5.56 -39.53 -12.50
C GLN A 570 4.89 -38.99 -13.78
N LEU A 571 4.17 -39.85 -14.51
CA LEU A 571 3.42 -39.51 -15.70
C LEU A 571 1.91 -39.76 -15.47
N PRO A 572 1.01 -38.98 -16.12
CA PRO A 572 -0.40 -39.34 -16.14
C PRO A 572 -0.63 -40.70 -16.81
N MET A 573 -1.72 -41.34 -16.40
CA MET A 573 -2.13 -42.66 -16.87
C MET A 573 -2.17 -42.80 -18.40
N GLU A 574 -2.72 -41.80 -19.09
CA GLU A 574 -2.81 -41.78 -20.56
C GLU A 574 -1.43 -41.88 -21.22
N GLU A 575 -0.43 -41.25 -20.62
CA GLU A 575 0.95 -41.26 -21.13
C GLU A 575 1.65 -42.59 -20.80
N ILE A 576 1.37 -43.20 -19.64
CA ILE A 576 1.87 -44.56 -19.33
C ILE A 576 1.29 -45.60 -20.31
N LEU A 577 0.00 -45.46 -20.65
CA LEU A 577 -0.64 -46.32 -21.66
C LEU A 577 -0.01 -46.13 -23.05
N HIS A 578 0.23 -44.88 -23.45
CA HIS A 578 0.95 -44.56 -24.69
C HIS A 578 2.34 -45.19 -24.73
N LEU A 579 3.11 -45.12 -23.63
CA LEU A 579 4.42 -45.77 -23.53
C LEU A 579 4.33 -47.30 -23.61
N ALA A 580 3.30 -47.91 -23.03
CA ALA A 580 3.06 -49.37 -23.12
C ALA A 580 2.66 -49.82 -24.54
N GLU A 581 1.94 -48.98 -25.28
CA GLU A 581 1.63 -49.19 -26.69
C GLU A 581 2.91 -49.21 -27.53
N ILE A 582 3.78 -48.21 -27.35
CA ILE A 582 5.10 -48.18 -28.03
C ILE A 582 5.96 -49.39 -27.64
N ALA A 583 5.97 -49.80 -26.36
CA ALA A 583 6.68 -50.99 -25.93
C ALA A 583 6.17 -52.26 -26.63
N SER A 584 4.85 -52.33 -26.85
CA SER A 584 4.20 -53.44 -27.56
C SER A 584 4.56 -53.45 -29.04
N GLU A 585 4.64 -52.29 -29.69
CA GLU A 585 5.15 -52.18 -31.07
C GLU A 585 6.61 -52.67 -31.20
N ARG A 586 7.40 -52.56 -30.11
CA ARG A 586 8.78 -53.07 -30.01
C ARG A 586 8.86 -54.55 -29.61
N GLY A 587 7.72 -55.24 -29.51
CA GLY A 587 7.65 -56.67 -29.22
C GLY A 587 7.71 -57.04 -27.73
N VAL A 588 7.52 -56.06 -26.82
CA VAL A 588 7.36 -56.30 -25.38
C VAL A 588 5.93 -55.99 -24.97
N HIS A 589 5.12 -57.02 -24.76
CA HIS A 589 3.72 -56.84 -24.36
C HIS A 589 3.63 -56.51 -22.86
N ILE A 590 3.18 -55.30 -22.56
CA ILE A 590 2.91 -54.82 -21.20
C ILE A 590 1.42 -54.51 -21.11
N THR A 591 0.65 -55.40 -20.47
CA THR A 591 -0.79 -55.19 -20.28
C THR A 591 -1.01 -54.36 -19.01
N VAL A 592 -1.42 -53.10 -19.20
CA VAL A 592 -1.76 -52.19 -18.09
C VAL A 592 -3.27 -52.15 -17.91
N GLU A 593 -3.78 -52.57 -16.77
CA GLU A 593 -5.20 -52.54 -16.44
C GLU A 593 -5.65 -51.12 -16.08
N GLN A 594 -6.84 -50.73 -16.56
CA GLN A 594 -7.49 -49.48 -16.19
C GLN A 594 -8.14 -49.64 -14.81
N ASP A 595 -7.71 -48.85 -13.82
CA ASP A 595 -8.36 -48.80 -12.51
C ASP A 595 -9.70 -48.06 -12.66
N ASP A 596 -10.81 -48.79 -12.74
CA ASP A 596 -12.18 -48.29 -12.94
C ASP A 596 -12.79 -47.57 -11.70
N THR A 597 -11.96 -47.03 -10.80
CA THR A 597 -12.42 -46.20 -9.68
C THR A 597 -11.79 -44.81 -9.71
N ALA A 598 -12.39 -43.92 -10.50
CA ALA A 598 -12.28 -42.48 -10.35
C ALA A 598 -13.61 -41.80 -10.75
#